data_AF-A0A6G1RXX9-F1
#
_entry.id   AF-A0A6G1RXX9-F1
#
_cell.length_a   1.000
_cell.length_b   1.000
_cell.length_c   1.000
_cell.angle_alpha   90.00
_cell.angle_beta   90.00
_cell.angle_gamma   90.00
#
_symmetry.space_group_name_H-M   'P 1'
#
loop_
_entity.id
_entity.type
_entity.pdbx_description
1 polymer ?
#
loop_
_entity_poly.entity_id
_entity_poly.type
_entity_poly.pdbx_seq_one_letter_code
_entity_poly.pdbx_strand_id
1 'polypeptide(L)'
;VDVLDVNDNAPQFPKPEVVLEITEVANPGTRLPLEVAEDPDMGSNSISTYELSPSEHFILSINTRGDGVKMPEIVLEKALDREKVAVHHLTLTALDGGNPVRSGTAKVTIHVLDANDNPPVCDPPISKVHLEENVPVGTLVTKLNVTDLDEGPNGDVEYSFKTSNNAPGKFTKLFSLDPRTGEIRTKALLDYEESSAYEIAVRARDRGSPAMEGHCHLRVELIDINDN
;
A
#
# COMPACT_ATOMS: atom_id res chain seq x y z
N VAL A 1 -33.20 -2.11 -54.21
CA VAL A 1 -31.84 -2.67 -54.17
C VAL A 1 -31.48 -2.64 -52.71
N ASP A 2 -31.43 -3.79 -52.08
CA ASP A 2 -31.08 -3.90 -50.67
C ASP A 2 -29.57 -4.17 -50.61
N VAL A 3 -28.83 -3.33 -49.90
CA VAL A 3 -27.40 -3.52 -49.69
C VAL A 3 -27.27 -4.37 -48.44
N LEU A 4 -26.67 -5.55 -48.59
CA LEU A 4 -26.38 -6.45 -47.47
C LEU A 4 -25.03 -6.08 -46.87
N ASP A 5 -24.98 -6.13 -45.55
CA ASP A 5 -23.77 -5.93 -44.77
C ASP A 5 -22.76 -7.08 -44.95
N VAL A 6 -21.47 -6.77 -44.87
CA VAL A 6 -20.35 -7.72 -44.98
C VAL A 6 -19.38 -7.42 -43.84
N ASN A 7 -18.84 -8.45 -43.19
CA ASN A 7 -17.86 -8.31 -42.09
C ASN A 7 -16.50 -7.80 -42.60
N ASP A 8 -16.42 -6.53 -42.98
CA ASP A 8 -15.25 -5.88 -43.56
C ASP A 8 -14.59 -4.85 -42.64
N ASN A 9 -15.18 -4.59 -41.47
CA ASN A 9 -14.55 -3.87 -40.36
C ASN A 9 -14.21 -4.83 -39.21
N ALA A 10 -13.47 -4.35 -38.22
CA ALA A 10 -13.12 -5.13 -37.04
C ALA A 10 -13.35 -4.25 -35.83
N PRO A 11 -13.66 -4.83 -34.65
CA PRO A 11 -13.84 -4.04 -33.44
C PRO A 11 -12.61 -3.21 -33.13
N GLN A 12 -12.79 -1.93 -32.82
CA GLN A 12 -11.70 -1.02 -32.46
C GLN A 12 -12.02 -0.30 -31.16
N PHE A 13 -11.06 -0.32 -30.22
CA PHE A 13 -11.15 0.51 -29.03
C PHE A 13 -10.75 1.96 -29.32
N PRO A 14 -11.41 2.96 -28.71
CA PRO A 14 -11.06 4.38 -28.87
C PRO A 14 -9.62 4.68 -28.47
N LYS A 15 -9.10 3.95 -27.47
CA LYS A 15 -7.73 4.03 -26.99
C LYS A 15 -7.07 2.65 -26.97
N PRO A 16 -5.78 2.55 -27.32
CA PRO A 16 -5.04 1.30 -27.24
C PRO A 16 -4.70 0.90 -25.79
N GLU A 17 -4.80 1.84 -24.85
CA GLU A 17 -4.54 1.64 -23.43
C GLU A 17 -5.57 2.38 -22.58
N VAL A 18 -6.04 1.69 -21.54
CA VAL A 18 -6.97 2.20 -20.53
C VAL A 18 -6.27 2.10 -19.19
N VAL A 19 -6.17 3.23 -18.49
CA VAL A 19 -5.61 3.30 -17.14
C VAL A 19 -6.76 3.44 -16.15
N LEU A 20 -6.79 2.54 -15.17
CA LEU A 20 -7.77 2.53 -14.10
C LEU A 20 -7.05 2.59 -12.75
N GLU A 21 -7.75 3.10 -11.75
CA GLU A 21 -7.28 3.17 -10.37
C GLU A 21 -8.33 2.52 -9.46
N ILE A 22 -7.87 1.74 -8.48
CA ILE A 22 -8.72 1.12 -7.48
C ILE A 22 -7.96 1.05 -6.15
N THR A 23 -8.59 1.41 -5.04
CA THR A 23 -7.97 1.30 -3.72
C THR A 23 -7.85 -0.16 -3.29
N GLU A 24 -6.80 -0.52 -2.56
CA GLU A 24 -6.60 -1.89 -2.10
C GLU A 24 -7.68 -2.40 -1.13
N VAL A 25 -8.27 -1.47 -0.37
CA VAL A 25 -9.41 -1.74 0.52
C VAL A 25 -10.75 -1.85 -0.22
N ALA A 26 -10.73 -1.88 -1.55
CA ALA A 26 -11.93 -2.11 -2.35
C ALA A 26 -12.51 -3.51 -2.07
N ASN A 27 -13.82 -3.56 -1.80
CA ASN A 27 -14.48 -4.82 -1.55
C ASN A 27 -14.59 -5.66 -2.83
N PRO A 28 -14.41 -6.99 -2.75
CA PRO A 28 -14.83 -7.89 -3.82
C PRO A 28 -16.27 -7.61 -4.26
N GLY A 29 -16.48 -7.56 -5.57
CA GLY A 29 -17.71 -7.10 -6.22
C GLY A 29 -17.64 -5.66 -6.74
N THR A 30 -16.61 -4.88 -6.38
CA THR A 30 -16.39 -3.54 -6.95
C THR A 30 -16.27 -3.62 -8.48
N ARG A 31 -16.94 -2.71 -9.20
CA ARG A 31 -17.06 -2.73 -10.66
C ARG A 31 -16.42 -1.48 -11.25
N LEU A 32 -15.54 -1.66 -12.23
CA LEU A 32 -14.88 -0.60 -12.99
C LEU A 32 -15.40 -0.65 -14.43
N PRO A 33 -16.18 0.35 -14.87
CA PRO A 33 -16.69 0.40 -16.24
C PRO A 33 -15.55 0.62 -17.23
N LEU A 34 -15.65 -0.01 -18.40
CA LEU A 34 -14.70 0.14 -19.50
C LEU A 34 -15.35 0.88 -20.68
N GLU A 35 -14.52 1.56 -21.47
CA GLU A 35 -14.95 2.08 -22.78
C GLU A 35 -15.26 0.90 -23.72
N VAL A 36 -16.37 1.00 -24.45
CA VAL A 36 -16.76 -0.01 -25.44
C VAL A 36 -15.89 0.10 -26.68
N ALA A 37 -15.65 -1.02 -27.35
CA ALA A 37 -15.14 -0.98 -28.71
C ALA A 37 -16.26 -0.52 -29.66
N GLU A 38 -15.87 -0.06 -30.84
CA GLU A 38 -16.77 0.29 -31.94
C GLU A 38 -16.52 -0.65 -33.12
N ASP A 39 -17.59 -1.13 -33.73
CA ASP A 39 -17.56 -1.87 -34.99
C ASP A 39 -18.65 -1.31 -35.90
N PRO A 40 -18.28 -0.68 -37.03
CA PRO A 40 -19.23 -0.12 -37.99
C PRO A 40 -20.18 -1.13 -38.65
N ASP A 41 -19.86 -2.43 -38.60
CA ASP A 41 -20.65 -3.47 -39.23
C ASP A 41 -22.00 -3.67 -38.50
N MET A 42 -22.97 -4.26 -39.18
CA MET A 42 -24.35 -4.35 -38.70
C MET A 42 -24.73 -5.75 -38.22
N GLY A 43 -25.66 -5.81 -37.26
CA GLY A 43 -26.25 -7.07 -36.81
C GLY A 43 -25.19 -8.01 -36.22
N SER A 44 -25.09 -9.23 -36.76
CA SER A 44 -24.12 -10.23 -36.27
C SER A 44 -22.68 -9.92 -36.61
N ASN A 45 -22.41 -9.05 -37.59
CA ASN A 45 -21.05 -8.65 -37.94
C ASN A 45 -20.52 -7.56 -36.98
N SER A 46 -21.39 -6.95 -36.17
CA SER A 46 -20.95 -6.04 -35.11
C SER A 46 -20.46 -6.82 -33.87
N ILE A 47 -20.08 -6.08 -32.83
CA ILE A 47 -19.52 -6.62 -31.58
C ILE A 47 -20.44 -7.67 -30.96
N SER A 48 -19.91 -8.89 -30.88
CA SER A 48 -20.59 -10.05 -30.31
C SER A 48 -20.22 -10.27 -28.85
N THR A 49 -18.97 -10.06 -28.42
CA THR A 49 -18.62 -10.21 -26.99
C THR A 49 -17.30 -9.54 -26.65
N TYR A 50 -16.97 -9.54 -25.36
CA TYR A 50 -15.68 -9.18 -24.84
C TYR A 50 -15.07 -10.34 -24.07
N GLU A 51 -13.74 -10.37 -24.03
CA GLU A 51 -12.95 -11.30 -23.24
C GLU A 51 -11.84 -10.54 -22.51
N LEU A 52 -11.49 -11.00 -21.31
CA LEU A 52 -10.40 -10.46 -20.51
C LEU A 52 -9.33 -11.53 -20.35
N SER A 53 -8.07 -11.13 -20.45
CA SER A 53 -6.95 -12.01 -20.13
C SER A 53 -7.08 -12.61 -18.72
N PRO A 54 -6.61 -13.85 -18.49
CA PRO A 54 -6.65 -14.48 -17.17
C PRO A 54 -6.02 -13.61 -16.08
N SER A 55 -6.69 -13.54 -14.92
CA SER A 55 -6.25 -12.76 -13.76
C SER A 55 -6.69 -13.44 -12.47
N GLU A 56 -5.90 -13.28 -11.40
CA GLU A 56 -6.24 -13.86 -10.09
C GLU A 56 -7.27 -13.05 -9.31
N HIS A 57 -7.34 -11.74 -9.57
CA HIS A 57 -8.15 -10.78 -8.80
C HIS A 57 -9.31 -10.19 -9.60
N PHE A 58 -9.24 -10.22 -10.94
CA PHE A 58 -10.19 -9.51 -11.79
C PHE A 58 -10.88 -10.45 -12.76
N ILE A 59 -12.19 -10.28 -12.89
CA ILE A 59 -13.01 -10.97 -13.89
C ILE A 59 -13.73 -9.95 -14.76
N LEU A 60 -14.20 -10.41 -15.93
CA LEU A 60 -15.03 -9.60 -16.82
C LEU A 60 -16.50 -9.90 -16.59
N SER A 61 -17.30 -8.85 -16.46
CA SER A 61 -18.76 -8.94 -16.48
C SER A 61 -19.28 -8.10 -17.63
N ILE A 62 -20.22 -8.65 -18.40
CA ILE A 62 -20.78 -7.97 -19.57
C ILE A 62 -22.26 -7.76 -19.31
N ASN A 63 -22.68 -6.50 -19.24
CA ASN A 63 -24.08 -6.13 -19.19
C ASN A 63 -24.57 -5.78 -20.59
N THR A 64 -25.75 -6.26 -20.99
CA THR A 64 -26.35 -5.91 -22.28
C THR A 64 -27.43 -4.87 -22.05
N ARG A 65 -27.23 -3.68 -22.60
CA ARG A 65 -28.22 -2.59 -22.54
C ARG A 65 -29.43 -2.94 -23.41
N GLY A 66 -30.57 -2.30 -23.17
CA GLY A 66 -31.83 -2.56 -23.89
C GLY A 66 -31.80 -2.30 -25.41
N ASP A 67 -30.76 -1.63 -25.92
CA ASP A 67 -30.46 -1.42 -27.34
C ASP A 67 -29.54 -2.50 -27.93
N GLY A 68 -29.16 -3.52 -27.15
CA GLY A 68 -28.28 -4.60 -27.56
C GLY A 68 -26.78 -4.32 -27.38
N VAL A 69 -26.40 -3.11 -26.95
CA VAL A 69 -24.99 -2.76 -26.74
C VAL A 69 -24.43 -3.52 -25.53
N LYS A 70 -23.28 -4.16 -25.73
CA LYS A 70 -22.55 -4.88 -24.68
C LYS A 70 -21.60 -3.93 -23.96
N MET A 71 -21.81 -3.79 -22.66
CA MET A 71 -21.05 -2.94 -21.76
C MET A 71 -20.12 -3.81 -20.90
N PRO A 72 -18.81 -3.85 -21.19
CA PRO A 72 -17.85 -4.58 -20.38
C PRO A 72 -17.53 -3.79 -19.10
N GLU A 73 -17.47 -4.51 -17.98
CA GLU A 73 -17.06 -3.99 -16.68
C GLU A 73 -16.06 -4.97 -16.06
N ILE A 74 -14.93 -4.46 -15.56
CA ILE A 74 -14.02 -5.25 -14.74
C ILE A 74 -14.62 -5.35 -13.35
N VAL A 75 -14.67 -6.56 -12.80
CA VAL A 75 -15.15 -6.81 -11.45
C VAL A 75 -14.00 -7.35 -10.62
N LEU A 76 -13.80 -6.75 -9.46
CA LEU A 76 -12.87 -7.26 -8.46
C LEU A 76 -13.45 -8.53 -7.83
N GLU A 77 -12.81 -9.67 -8.00
CA GLU A 77 -13.25 -10.96 -7.45
C GLU A 77 -12.55 -11.29 -6.12
N LYS A 78 -11.30 -10.89 -5.96
CA LYS A 78 -10.51 -11.10 -4.73
C LYS A 78 -9.94 -9.79 -4.24
N ALA A 79 -9.78 -9.65 -2.93
CA ALA A 79 -9.15 -8.48 -2.31
C ALA A 79 -7.78 -8.19 -2.94
N LEU A 80 -7.45 -6.90 -2.99
CA LEU A 80 -6.15 -6.42 -3.44
C LEU A 80 -5.25 -6.18 -2.24
N ASP A 81 -3.97 -6.03 -2.52
CA ASP A 81 -2.91 -5.73 -1.55
C ASP A 81 -1.79 -5.08 -2.37
N ARG A 82 -1.61 -3.77 -2.16
CA ARG A 82 -0.68 -2.95 -2.93
C ARG A 82 0.76 -3.32 -2.58
N GLU A 83 1.05 -3.61 -1.33
CA GLU A 83 2.38 -4.03 -0.84
C GLU A 83 2.84 -5.33 -1.51
N LYS A 84 1.89 -6.19 -1.94
CA LYS A 84 2.18 -7.36 -2.78
C LYS A 84 2.26 -7.03 -4.26
N VAL A 85 1.22 -6.40 -4.82
CA VAL A 85 1.13 -6.10 -6.27
C VAL A 85 0.45 -4.75 -6.50
N ALA A 86 1.25 -3.72 -6.77
CA ALA A 86 0.76 -2.36 -6.99
C ALA A 86 0.14 -2.11 -8.39
N VAL A 87 0.48 -2.92 -9.40
CA VAL A 87 0.01 -2.72 -10.79
C VAL A 87 -0.35 -4.03 -11.46
N HIS A 88 -1.56 -4.10 -12.00
CA HIS A 88 -2.03 -5.22 -12.81
C HIS A 88 -2.12 -4.83 -14.28
N HIS A 89 -1.57 -5.67 -15.15
CA HIS A 89 -1.62 -5.49 -16.60
C HIS A 89 -2.51 -6.57 -17.21
N LEU A 90 -3.63 -6.15 -17.80
CA LEU A 90 -4.62 -7.02 -18.43
C LEU A 90 -4.78 -6.65 -19.91
N THR A 91 -5.38 -7.55 -20.69
CA THR A 91 -5.77 -7.30 -22.07
C THR A 91 -7.27 -7.54 -22.22
N LEU A 92 -7.97 -6.52 -22.71
CA LEU A 92 -9.37 -6.59 -23.09
C LEU A 92 -9.45 -6.85 -24.60
N THR A 93 -10.21 -7.86 -24.99
CA THR A 93 -10.42 -8.25 -26.39
C THR A 93 -11.90 -8.09 -26.72
N ALA A 94 -12.23 -7.34 -27.76
CA ALA A 94 -13.55 -7.31 -28.37
C ALA A 94 -13.58 -8.27 -29.55
N LEU A 95 -14.68 -9.01 -29.70
CA LEU A 95 -14.89 -10.00 -30.76
C LEU A 95 -16.19 -9.66 -31.49
N ASP A 96 -16.14 -9.61 -32.82
CA ASP A 96 -17.35 -9.56 -33.65
C ASP A 96 -18.05 -10.93 -33.71
N GLY A 97 -19.22 -11.01 -34.35
CA GLY A 97 -19.92 -12.27 -34.60
C GLY A 97 -19.84 -12.75 -36.05
N GLY A 98 -18.95 -12.17 -36.86
CA GLY A 98 -18.84 -12.47 -38.28
C GLY A 98 -18.13 -13.80 -38.55
N ASN A 99 -18.03 -14.17 -39.84
CA ASN A 99 -17.28 -15.35 -40.27
C ASN A 99 -16.36 -15.00 -41.47
N PRO A 100 -15.04 -14.89 -41.28
CA PRO A 100 -14.31 -15.17 -40.03
C PRO A 100 -14.58 -14.12 -38.95
N VAL A 101 -14.42 -14.53 -37.69
CA VAL A 101 -14.46 -13.61 -36.54
C VAL A 101 -13.26 -12.69 -36.58
N ARG A 102 -13.47 -11.39 -36.35
CA ARG A 102 -12.40 -10.40 -36.16
C ARG A 102 -12.41 -9.86 -34.75
N SER A 103 -11.27 -9.30 -34.35
CA SER A 103 -11.06 -8.83 -32.99
C SER A 103 -10.26 -7.55 -32.92
N GLY A 104 -10.50 -6.80 -31.84
CA GLY A 104 -9.70 -5.67 -31.42
C GLY A 104 -9.23 -5.86 -29.98
N THR A 105 -8.09 -5.29 -29.63
CA THR A 105 -7.55 -5.38 -28.27
C THR A 105 -7.18 -4.01 -27.71
N ALA A 106 -7.32 -3.88 -26.39
CA ALA A 106 -6.81 -2.76 -25.61
C ALA A 106 -6.08 -3.28 -24.38
N LYS A 107 -4.99 -2.61 -24.01
CA LYS A 107 -4.30 -2.85 -22.73
C LYS A 107 -5.09 -2.19 -21.61
N VAL A 108 -5.23 -2.88 -20.49
CA VAL A 108 -5.80 -2.30 -19.28
C VAL A 108 -4.75 -2.33 -18.18
N THR A 109 -4.32 -1.16 -17.73
CA THR A 109 -3.37 -0.99 -16.63
C THR A 109 -4.15 -0.53 -15.41
N ILE A 110 -4.20 -1.37 -14.38
CA ILE A 110 -4.90 -1.07 -13.12
C ILE A 110 -3.85 -0.75 -12.07
N HIS A 111 -3.83 0.49 -11.58
CA HIS A 111 -3.04 0.92 -10.43
C HIS A 111 -3.82 0.69 -9.15
N VAL A 112 -3.20 0.00 -8.20
CA VAL A 112 -3.74 -0.17 -6.85
C VAL A 112 -3.32 1.05 -6.03
N LEU A 113 -4.30 1.80 -5.53
CA LEU A 113 -4.08 2.96 -4.67
C LEU A 113 -3.90 2.51 -3.22
N ASP A 114 -2.86 3.04 -2.61
CA ASP A 114 -2.48 2.84 -1.21
C ASP A 114 -3.57 3.26 -0.23
N ALA A 115 -3.81 2.42 0.77
CA ALA A 115 -4.59 2.73 1.95
C ALA A 115 -3.71 2.52 3.19
N ASN A 116 -3.94 3.31 4.24
CA ASN A 116 -3.17 3.17 5.49
C ASN A 116 -3.63 1.93 6.27
N ASP A 117 -3.12 0.76 5.93
CA ASP A 117 -3.49 -0.53 6.52
C ASP A 117 -2.30 -1.32 7.12
N ASN A 118 -1.07 -0.81 6.99
CA ASN A 118 0.10 -1.33 7.68
C ASN A 118 0.51 -0.39 8.83
N PRO A 119 0.52 -0.85 10.09
CA PRO A 119 1.06 -0.04 11.18
C PRO A 119 2.60 -0.02 11.15
N PRO A 120 3.25 1.02 11.70
CA PRO A 120 4.70 1.02 11.88
C PRO A 120 5.17 -0.16 12.74
N VAL A 121 6.15 -0.93 12.25
CA VAL A 121 6.68 -2.12 12.94
C VAL A 121 8.14 -1.92 13.35
N CYS A 122 8.47 -2.17 14.62
CA CYS A 122 9.84 -2.13 15.12
C CYS A 122 10.52 -3.49 14.98
N ASP A 123 11.72 -3.54 14.41
CA ASP A 123 12.53 -4.76 14.29
C ASP A 123 13.97 -4.54 14.79
N PRO A 124 14.37 -5.13 15.94
CA PRO A 124 13.58 -6.03 16.78
C PRO A 124 12.54 -5.29 17.64
N PRO A 125 11.46 -5.97 18.08
CA PRO A 125 10.42 -5.35 18.93
C PRO A 125 10.97 -4.90 20.30
N ILE A 126 12.00 -5.60 20.80
CA ILE A 126 12.76 -5.23 21.99
C ILE A 126 14.22 -5.07 21.59
N SER A 127 14.71 -3.84 21.62
CA SER A 127 16.12 -3.50 21.45
C SER A 127 16.82 -3.50 22.81
N LYS A 128 17.99 -4.14 22.89
CA LYS A 128 18.86 -4.11 24.07
C LYS A 128 20.18 -3.45 23.72
N VAL A 129 20.63 -2.53 24.58
CA VAL A 129 21.85 -1.76 24.38
C VAL A 129 22.63 -1.75 25.68
N HIS A 130 23.93 -1.99 25.60
CA HIS A 130 24.85 -1.76 26.72
C HIS A 130 25.50 -0.39 26.55
N LEU A 131 25.54 0.38 27.62
CA LEU A 131 26.10 1.73 27.62
C LEU A 131 26.95 1.89 28.88
N GLU A 132 28.18 2.35 28.72
CA GLU A 132 28.99 2.73 29.88
C GLU A 132 28.31 3.85 30.67
N GLU A 133 28.40 3.81 31.99
CA GLU A 133 28.00 4.94 32.80
C GLU A 133 28.90 6.16 32.55
N ASN A 134 28.48 7.34 33.02
CA ASN A 134 29.24 8.59 32.92
C ASN A 134 29.65 9.02 31.50
N VAL A 135 29.07 8.40 30.46
CA VAL A 135 29.27 8.82 29.07
C VAL A 135 28.88 10.29 28.86
N PRO A 136 29.56 11.02 27.96
CA PRO A 136 29.24 12.42 27.70
C PRO A 136 27.77 12.61 27.30
N VAL A 137 27.19 13.74 27.71
CA VAL A 137 25.85 14.16 27.25
C VAL A 137 25.86 14.31 25.73
N GLY A 138 24.82 13.80 25.07
CA GLY A 138 24.69 13.78 23.60
C GLY A 138 25.21 12.51 22.93
N THR A 139 25.73 11.55 23.70
CA THR A 139 26.18 10.23 23.22
C THR A 139 25.00 9.49 22.58
N LEU A 140 25.21 8.94 21.39
CA LEU A 140 24.23 8.10 20.71
C LEU A 140 24.10 6.77 21.43
N VAL A 141 22.89 6.48 21.93
CA VAL A 141 22.57 5.22 22.59
C VAL A 141 22.21 4.19 21.52
N THR A 142 21.24 4.51 20.67
CA THR A 142 20.83 3.66 19.55
C THR A 142 20.00 4.44 18.56
N LYS A 143 19.74 3.83 17.40
CA LYS A 143 18.74 4.26 16.43
C LYS A 143 17.70 3.17 16.31
N LEU A 144 16.43 3.52 16.54
CA LEU A 144 15.33 2.57 16.35
C LEU A 144 15.19 2.25 14.87
N ASN A 145 14.94 0.98 14.59
CA ASN A 145 14.61 0.51 13.25
C ASN A 145 13.11 0.22 13.20
N VAL A 146 12.36 1.15 12.59
CA VAL A 146 10.93 1.02 12.37
C VAL A 146 10.64 1.15 10.89
N THR A 147 9.83 0.25 10.39
CA THR A 147 9.38 0.19 9.00
C THR A 147 7.87 0.23 8.97
N ASP A 148 7.34 1.08 8.09
CA ASP A 148 5.95 1.07 7.68
C ASP A 148 5.94 0.75 6.18
N LEU A 149 5.02 -0.09 5.73
CA LEU A 149 5.02 -0.61 4.35
C LEU A 149 4.16 0.25 3.41
N ASP A 150 3.35 1.15 3.96
CA ASP A 150 2.45 1.99 3.19
C ASP A 150 3.22 3.10 2.45
N GLU A 151 2.57 3.71 1.45
CA GLU A 151 3.18 4.71 0.59
C GLU A 151 3.06 6.15 1.12
N GLY A 152 4.15 6.91 1.00
CA GLY A 152 4.15 8.35 1.29
C GLY A 152 3.77 8.65 2.75
N PRO A 153 2.81 9.55 3.03
CA PRO A 153 2.39 9.89 4.38
C PRO A 153 1.91 8.69 5.21
N ASN A 154 1.36 7.67 4.57
CA ASN A 154 0.89 6.46 5.23
C ASN A 154 2.08 5.65 5.79
N GLY A 155 3.23 5.66 5.11
CA GLY A 155 4.48 5.07 5.61
C GLY A 155 5.41 6.00 6.41
N ASP A 156 5.10 7.29 6.49
CA ASP A 156 5.98 8.30 7.11
C ASP A 156 5.86 8.29 8.65
N VAL A 157 6.85 7.68 9.32
CA VAL A 157 6.84 7.49 10.77
C VAL A 157 7.38 8.70 11.54
N GLU A 158 6.68 9.07 12.62
CA GLU A 158 7.13 9.99 13.66
C GLU A 158 7.28 9.30 15.02
N TYR A 159 8.40 9.56 15.70
CA TYR A 159 8.76 8.91 16.96
C TYR A 159 8.47 9.81 18.17
N SER A 160 7.96 9.22 19.25
CA SER A 160 7.76 9.90 20.52
C SER A 160 7.92 8.95 21.71
N PHE A 161 8.40 9.46 22.85
CA PHE A 161 8.40 8.65 24.07
C PHE A 161 6.96 8.37 24.50
N LYS A 162 6.67 7.10 24.81
CA LYS A 162 5.38 6.72 25.37
C LYS A 162 5.30 7.27 26.80
N THR A 163 4.38 8.19 27.05
CA THR A 163 4.16 8.72 28.38
C THR A 163 3.30 7.73 29.17
N SER A 164 3.86 7.15 30.24
CA SER A 164 3.07 6.37 31.19
C SER A 164 2.46 7.30 32.23
N ASN A 165 1.17 7.10 32.55
CA ASN A 165 0.43 7.89 33.54
C ASN A 165 1.08 7.85 34.94
N ASN A 166 1.89 6.81 35.23
CA ASN A 166 2.49 6.60 36.55
C ASN A 166 3.91 7.16 36.70
N ALA A 167 4.56 7.62 35.62
CA ALA A 167 5.89 8.23 35.67
C ALA A 167 6.14 9.15 34.46
N PRO A 168 5.34 10.24 34.30
CA PRO A 168 5.55 11.17 33.20
C PRO A 168 6.94 11.81 33.31
N GLY A 169 7.79 11.54 32.33
CA GLY A 169 9.00 12.32 32.09
C GLY A 169 10.29 11.88 32.78
N LYS A 170 10.36 10.74 33.48
CA LYS A 170 11.63 10.24 34.05
C LYS A 170 12.70 10.08 32.96
N PHE A 171 12.35 9.39 31.86
CA PHE A 171 13.28 9.17 30.75
C PHE A 171 13.50 10.41 29.89
N THR A 172 12.54 11.33 29.78
CA THR A 172 12.68 12.57 28.97
C THR A 172 13.70 13.57 29.53
N LYS A 173 14.11 13.39 30.80
CA LYS A 173 15.19 14.13 31.44
C LYS A 173 16.56 13.52 31.13
N LEU A 174 16.62 12.19 31.03
CA LEU A 174 17.85 11.41 30.87
C LEU A 174 18.21 11.14 29.41
N PHE A 175 17.21 11.07 28.53
CA PHE A 175 17.34 10.74 27.12
C PHE A 175 16.58 11.75 26.24
N SER A 176 17.10 11.97 25.04
CA SER A 176 16.42 12.67 23.94
C SER A 176 16.15 11.70 22.80
N LEU A 177 15.02 11.87 22.12
CA LEU A 177 14.62 11.10 20.94
C LEU A 177 14.41 12.07 19.79
N ASP A 178 15.06 11.83 18.66
CA ASP A 178 14.78 12.55 17.42
C ASP A 178 13.48 12.02 16.79
N PRO A 179 12.47 12.87 16.57
CA PRO A 179 11.15 12.45 16.12
C PRO A 179 11.12 11.98 14.66
N ARG A 180 12.18 12.22 13.87
CA ARG A 180 12.25 11.82 12.46
C ARG A 180 13.22 10.68 12.22
N THR A 181 14.35 10.65 12.93
CA THR A 181 15.39 9.62 12.70
C THR A 181 15.26 8.42 13.64
N GLY A 182 14.51 8.55 14.74
CA GLY A 182 14.46 7.50 15.77
C GLY A 182 15.75 7.35 16.57
N GLU A 183 16.70 8.31 16.46
CA GLU A 183 17.92 8.32 17.26
C GLU A 183 17.63 8.68 18.71
N ILE A 184 18.12 7.86 19.63
CA ILE A 184 18.05 8.08 21.07
C ILE A 184 19.46 8.43 21.57
N ARG A 185 19.56 9.56 22.28
CA ARG A 185 20.82 10.10 22.81
C ARG A 185 20.72 10.40 24.30
N THR A 186 21.84 10.38 25.00
CA THR A 186 21.90 10.82 26.40
C THR A 186 21.67 12.33 26.50
N LYS A 187 20.92 12.74 27.52
CA LYS A 187 20.59 14.15 27.83
C LYS A 187 21.11 14.58 29.21
N ALA A 188 21.45 13.62 30.05
CA ALA A 188 22.12 13.80 31.33
C ALA A 188 23.20 12.73 31.50
N LEU A 189 24.07 12.91 32.49
CA LEU A 189 24.96 11.84 32.95
C LEU A 189 24.12 10.71 33.54
N LEU A 190 24.54 9.48 33.28
CA LEU A 190 23.90 8.27 33.76
C LEU A 190 24.84 7.62 34.76
N ASP A 191 24.31 7.26 35.92
CA ASP A 191 25.04 6.74 37.08
C ASP A 191 24.53 5.30 37.33
N TYR A 192 25.45 4.34 37.37
CA TYR A 192 25.13 2.93 37.57
C TYR A 192 24.57 2.67 38.98
N GLU A 193 25.10 3.34 40.01
CA GLU A 193 24.67 3.24 41.40
C GLU A 193 23.24 3.76 41.59
N GLU A 194 22.82 4.75 40.80
CA GLU A 194 21.44 5.24 40.81
C GLU A 194 20.49 4.25 40.11
N SER A 195 20.89 3.74 38.94
CA SER A 195 20.05 2.83 38.15
C SER A 195 20.85 2.06 37.11
N SER A 196 21.02 0.76 37.34
CA SER A 196 21.75 -0.14 36.44
C SER A 196 21.06 -0.44 35.09
N ALA A 197 19.78 -0.10 34.93
CA ALA A 197 19.07 -0.24 33.66
C ALA A 197 17.91 0.74 33.49
N TYR A 198 17.57 1.04 32.23
CA TYR A 198 16.42 1.86 31.85
C TYR A 198 15.56 1.13 30.81
N GLU A 199 14.25 1.07 31.05
CA GLU A 199 13.27 0.56 30.09
C GLU A 199 12.49 1.74 29.49
N ILE A 200 12.67 1.95 28.20
CA ILE A 200 12.14 3.07 27.45
C ILE A 200 11.13 2.52 26.43
N ALA A 201 9.87 2.92 26.57
CA ALA A 201 8.85 2.64 25.57
C ALA A 201 8.76 3.81 24.58
N VAL A 202 8.87 3.51 23.30
CA VAL A 202 8.75 4.47 22.20
C VAL A 202 7.53 4.14 21.37
N ARG A 203 6.75 5.17 21.04
CA ARG A 203 5.64 5.13 20.10
C ARG A 203 6.14 5.59 18.75
N ALA A 204 5.93 4.77 17.74
CA ALA A 204 6.06 5.12 16.33
C ALA A 204 4.64 5.35 15.78
N ARG A 205 4.39 6.44 15.08
CA ARG A 205 3.08 6.76 14.52
C ARG A 205 3.25 7.25 13.08
N ASP A 206 2.50 6.68 12.16
CA ASP A 206 2.48 7.16 10.78
C ASP A 206 1.77 8.52 10.66
N ARG A 207 1.69 9.05 9.44
CA ARG A 207 0.94 10.28 9.10
C ARG A 207 -0.29 9.99 8.25
N GLY A 208 -0.73 8.74 8.22
CA GLY A 208 -1.88 8.31 7.46
C GLY A 208 -3.22 8.75 8.07
N SER A 209 -4.31 8.43 7.38
CA SER A 209 -5.67 8.68 7.85
C SER A 209 -6.56 7.46 7.62
N PRO A 210 -6.94 6.71 8.68
CA PRO A 210 -6.62 6.94 10.09
C PRO A 210 -5.17 6.58 10.41
N ALA A 211 -4.49 7.42 11.20
CA ALA A 211 -3.09 7.13 11.56
C ALA A 211 -2.95 5.98 12.55
N MET A 212 -2.09 5.02 12.21
CA MET A 212 -1.77 3.81 12.96
C MET A 212 -0.50 4.00 13.80
N GLU A 213 -0.25 3.06 14.71
CA GLU A 213 0.89 3.17 15.63
C GLU A 213 1.56 1.82 15.94
N GLY A 214 2.88 1.88 16.05
CA GLY A 214 3.76 0.85 16.56
C GLY A 214 4.29 1.16 17.95
N HIS A 215 4.76 0.12 18.65
CA HIS A 215 5.41 0.26 19.95
C HIS A 215 6.75 -0.46 19.95
N CYS A 216 7.82 0.29 20.22
CA CYS A 216 9.15 -0.25 20.41
C CYS A 216 9.51 -0.24 21.89
N HIS A 217 10.18 -1.29 22.35
CA HIS A 217 10.77 -1.33 23.68
C HIS A 217 12.29 -1.29 23.57
N LEU A 218 12.91 -0.35 24.29
CA LEU A 218 14.35 -0.25 24.42
C LEU A 218 14.74 -0.52 25.88
N ARG A 219 15.68 -1.42 26.08
CA ARG A 219 16.32 -1.66 27.37
C ARG A 219 17.78 -1.25 27.28
N VAL A 220 18.14 -0.22 28.02
CA VAL A 220 19.51 0.26 28.17
C VAL A 220 20.06 -0.33 29.45
N GLU A 221 21.09 -1.16 29.37
CA GLU A 221 21.80 -1.72 30.51
C GLU A 221 23.10 -0.95 30.69
N LEU A 222 23.29 -0.35 31.86
CA LEU A 222 24.53 0.36 32.16
C LEU A 222 25.64 -0.63 32.47
N ILE A 223 26.86 -0.29 32.04
CA ILE A 223 28.09 -0.97 32.44
C ILE A 223 28.73 -0.11 33.53
N ASP A 224 28.84 -0.71 34.71
CA ASP A 224 29.56 -0.19 35.88
C ASP A 224 31.04 0.05 35.53
N ILE A 225 31.49 1.28 35.77
CA ILE A 225 32.89 1.69 35.73
C ILE A 225 33.29 1.97 37.16
N ASN A 226 34.19 1.15 37.71
CA ASN A 226 34.70 1.24 39.09
C ASN A 226 35.16 2.65 39.50
N ASP A 227 34.19 3.44 39.95
CA ASP A 227 34.33 4.81 40.42
C ASP A 227 33.80 4.95 41.86
N ASN A 228 33.21 3.88 42.45
CA ASN A 228 33.06 3.62 43.89
C ASN A 228 32.91 2.12 44.25
#